data_AF-A0A101FQ23-F1
#
_entry.id   AF-A0A101FQ23-F1
#
_cell.length_a   1.000
_cell.length_b   1.000
_cell.length_c   1.000
_cell.angle_alpha   90.00
_cell.angle_beta   90.00
_cell.angle_gamma   90.00
#
_symmetry.space_group_name_H-M   'P 1'
#
loop_
_entity.id
_entity.type
_entity.pdbx_description
1 polymer ?
#
loop_
_entity_poly.entity_id
_entity_poly.type
_entity_poly.pdbx_seq_one_letter_code
_entity_poly.pdbx_strand_id
1 'polypeptide(L)'
;MVKKEQVLALMREALYRPMTEAELMRAFGVASHEARRFRRLLREMEADGLIYQTRAARYGLPERMNLVVGRLQGHPRGYGFLIPDDPALDDVFIGAGHLNGAMHNDRIVVRVMPGRNGRREGEVVKILRRANQHVVGTFQRKRNYGFVVCDDVRLPMDVFIPRGSYGGARTGDKVVAEITGWPAPRRAPQGKIVRVLGPAGAPHMDTISICYRYGLDPEFPREALREAERIPETVTAADVAGRRDLRDRTIVTIDGEDAKDLDDAVELERLPNGNWRLGVHIADVGYYVPQGSALDREAYRRGTSVYLPDFVIPMLPPRLSNGICS
;
A
#
# COMPACT_ATOMS: atom_id res chain seq x y z
N MET A 1 30.46 11.16 2.84
CA MET A 1 29.04 10.97 3.18
C MET A 1 28.83 9.56 3.71
N VAL A 2 28.32 9.45 4.94
CA VAL A 2 28.08 8.16 5.59
C VAL A 2 26.90 7.46 4.93
N LYS A 3 27.07 6.19 4.57
CA LYS A 3 26.03 5.32 4.01
C LYS A 3 25.47 4.36 5.06
N LYS A 4 24.27 3.84 4.83
CA LYS A 4 23.59 2.89 5.74
C LYS A 4 24.44 1.66 6.04
N GLU A 5 25.17 1.15 5.04
CA GLU A 5 26.02 -0.03 5.16
C GLU A 5 27.18 0.20 6.14
N GLN A 6 27.73 1.42 6.17
CA GLN A 6 28.81 1.79 7.08
C GLN A 6 28.33 1.86 8.54
N VAL A 7 27.12 2.39 8.75
CA VAL A 7 26.49 2.41 10.08
C VAL A 7 26.24 0.99 10.57
N LEU A 8 25.67 0.12 9.73
CA LEU A 8 25.43 -1.28 10.08
C LEU A 8 26.74 -2.04 10.33
N ALA A 9 27.78 -1.80 9.52
CA ALA A 9 29.09 -2.41 9.72
C ALA A 9 29.68 -2.08 11.09
N LEU A 10 29.70 -0.79 11.49
CA LEU A 10 30.13 -0.38 12.83
C LEU A 10 29.33 -1.09 13.93
N MET A 11 28.00 -1.13 13.79
CA MET A 11 27.14 -1.75 14.80
C MET A 11 27.28 -3.28 14.90
N ARG A 12 27.82 -3.93 13.85
CA ARG A 12 28.13 -5.38 13.81
C ARG A 12 29.49 -5.72 14.40
N GLU A 13 30.35 -4.76 14.69
CA GLU A 13 31.62 -5.04 15.35
C GLU A 13 31.39 -5.68 16.73
N ALA A 14 32.23 -6.66 17.10
CA ALA A 14 32.03 -7.43 18.33
C ALA A 14 32.06 -6.56 19.61
N LEU A 15 32.83 -5.48 19.61
CA LEU A 15 32.97 -4.55 20.73
C LEU A 15 32.02 -3.34 20.66
N TYR A 16 31.14 -3.30 19.66
CA TYR A 16 30.19 -2.20 19.54
C TYR A 16 29.28 -2.10 20.77
N ARG A 17 29.21 -0.91 21.35
CA ARG A 17 28.25 -0.56 22.40
C ARG A 17 27.26 0.45 21.82
N PRO A 18 25.95 0.31 22.08
CA PRO A 18 24.96 1.24 21.56
C PRO A 18 25.32 2.71 21.82
N MET A 19 25.46 3.48 20.75
CA MET A 19 25.91 4.87 20.77
C MET A 19 24.73 5.84 20.62
N THR A 20 24.83 7.01 21.25
CA THR A 20 23.95 8.14 20.98
C THR A 20 24.20 8.73 19.59
N GLU A 21 23.28 9.55 19.08
CA GLU A 21 23.48 10.27 17.82
C GLU A 21 24.81 11.04 17.79
N ALA A 22 25.14 11.75 18.87
CA ALA A 22 26.37 12.55 18.97
C ALA A 22 27.65 11.68 19.04
N GLU A 23 27.58 10.50 19.65
CA GLU A 23 28.68 9.52 19.64
C GLU A 23 28.88 8.96 18.23
N LEU A 24 27.80 8.58 17.52
CA LEU A 24 27.88 8.11 16.14
C LEU A 24 28.42 9.19 15.19
N MET A 25 27.96 10.44 15.33
CA MET A 25 28.49 11.56 14.53
C MET A 25 30.00 11.75 14.74
N ARG A 26 30.48 11.64 15.98
CA ARG A 26 31.92 11.69 16.29
C ARG A 26 32.66 10.50 15.68
N ALA A 27 32.13 9.28 15.83
CA ALA A 27 32.74 8.06 15.30
C ALA A 27 32.90 8.09 13.76
N PHE A 28 31.93 8.67 13.06
CA PHE A 28 31.96 8.80 11.59
C PHE A 28 32.58 10.12 11.09
N GLY A 29 33.04 11.00 11.97
CA GLY A 29 33.59 12.31 11.58
C GLY A 29 32.58 13.21 10.84
N VAL A 30 31.30 13.15 11.21
CA VAL A 30 30.22 13.91 10.55
C VAL A 30 30.37 15.40 10.84
N ALA A 31 30.59 16.20 9.80
CA ALA A 31 30.68 17.65 9.92
C ALA A 31 29.31 18.29 10.26
N SER A 32 29.33 19.46 10.90
CA SER A 32 28.10 20.15 11.35
C SER A 32 27.09 20.42 10.23
N HIS A 33 27.56 20.69 9.01
CA HIS A 33 26.69 20.91 7.85
C HIS A 33 26.00 19.62 7.35
N GLU A 34 26.57 18.44 7.64
CA GLU A 34 26.01 17.13 7.28
C GLU A 34 25.08 16.55 8.36
N ALA A 35 25.06 17.15 9.57
CA ALA A 35 24.30 16.66 10.72
C ALA A 35 22.82 16.38 10.41
N ARG A 36 22.14 17.30 9.70
CA ARG A 36 20.73 17.13 9.31
C ARG A 36 20.51 15.89 8.43
N ARG A 37 21.46 15.61 7.52
CA ARG A 37 21.40 14.47 6.62
C ARG A 37 21.66 13.16 7.37
N PHE A 38 22.62 13.16 8.28
CA PHE A 38 22.92 12.00 9.12
C PHE A 38 21.74 11.63 10.04
N ARG A 39 21.09 12.62 10.66
CA ARG A 39 19.84 12.39 11.42
C ARG A 39 18.74 11.78 10.56
N ARG A 40 18.61 12.26 9.32
CA ARG A 40 17.62 11.71 8.39
C ARG A 40 17.93 10.25 8.06
N LEU A 41 19.20 9.92 7.79
CA LEU A 41 19.65 8.55 7.57
C LEU A 41 19.31 7.65 8.77
N LEU A 42 19.61 8.07 10.01
CA LEU A 42 19.26 7.27 11.20
C LEU A 42 17.75 7.07 11.35
N ARG A 43 16.94 8.09 11.07
CA ARG A 43 15.48 7.98 11.09
C ARG A 43 14.94 7.03 10.02
N GLU A 44 15.50 7.09 8.81
CA GLU A 44 15.16 6.17 7.70
C GLU A 44 15.51 4.73 8.09
N MET A 45 16.73 4.50 8.58
CA MET A 45 17.17 3.17 9.04
C MET A 45 16.32 2.63 10.20
N GLU A 46 15.87 3.50 11.11
CA GLU A 46 14.97 3.11 12.19
C GLU A 46 13.55 2.81 11.70
N ALA A 47 13.01 3.61 10.78
CA ALA A 47 11.71 3.35 10.14
C ALA A 47 11.74 2.03 9.35
N ASP A 48 12.88 1.73 8.75
CA ASP A 48 13.15 0.47 8.07
C ASP A 48 13.43 -0.69 9.05
N GLY A 49 13.51 -0.44 10.36
CA GLY A 49 13.74 -1.46 11.38
C GLY A 49 15.16 -2.05 11.36
N LEU A 50 16.09 -1.44 10.62
CA LEU A 50 17.50 -1.88 10.53
C LEU A 50 18.27 -1.56 11.81
N ILE A 51 17.85 -0.51 12.51
CA ILE A 51 18.39 -0.10 13.82
C ILE A 51 17.23 0.22 14.75
N TYR A 52 17.51 0.18 16.05
CA TYR A 52 16.55 0.50 17.10
C TYR A 52 17.12 1.57 18.03
N GLN A 53 16.38 2.65 18.26
CA GLN A 53 16.70 3.63 19.30
C GLN A 53 16.08 3.22 20.64
N THR A 54 16.94 3.00 21.63
CA THR A 54 16.52 2.75 23.00
C THR A 54 15.95 4.01 23.67
N ARG A 55 15.26 3.84 24.81
CA ARG A 55 14.76 4.97 25.62
C ARG A 55 15.88 5.91 26.10
N ALA A 56 17.11 5.42 26.20
CA ALA A 56 18.31 6.21 26.52
C ALA A 56 18.92 6.92 25.29
N ALA A 57 18.18 7.04 24.19
CA ALA A 57 18.61 7.64 22.93
C ALA A 57 19.85 7.00 22.28
N ARG A 58 20.14 5.74 22.61
CA ARG A 58 21.24 4.94 22.04
C ARG A 58 20.74 4.02 20.93
N TYR A 59 21.48 3.93 19.84
CA TYR A 59 21.16 3.13 18.67
C TYR A 59 21.94 1.81 18.65
N GLY A 60 21.29 0.75 18.19
CA GLY A 60 21.98 -0.50 17.87
C GLY A 60 21.10 -1.44 17.06
N LEU A 61 21.63 -2.63 16.81
CA LEU A 61 20.96 -3.66 16.02
C LEU A 61 19.85 -4.35 16.85
N PRO A 62 18.62 -4.49 16.31
CA PRO A 62 17.53 -5.18 16.99
C PRO A 62 17.92 -6.58 17.48
N GLU A 63 18.60 -7.38 16.65
CA GLU A 63 18.99 -8.76 16.94
C GLU A 63 19.95 -8.87 18.13
N ARG A 64 20.76 -7.82 18.39
CA ARG A 64 21.67 -7.75 19.55
C ARG A 64 20.97 -7.32 20.85
N MET A 65 19.71 -6.89 20.75
CA MET A 65 18.89 -6.40 21.86
C MET A 65 17.74 -7.35 22.20
N ASN A 66 17.78 -8.59 21.70
CA ASN A 66 16.69 -9.56 21.82
C ASN A 66 15.35 -9.00 21.26
N LEU A 67 15.46 -8.22 20.19
CA LEU A 67 14.34 -7.67 19.45
C LEU A 67 14.23 -8.37 18.09
N VAL A 68 13.00 -8.57 17.65
CA VAL A 68 12.69 -9.08 16.31
C VAL A 68 11.80 -8.06 15.61
N VAL A 69 12.12 -7.79 14.35
CA VAL A 69 11.33 -6.91 13.48
C VAL A 69 10.56 -7.78 12.49
N GLY A 70 9.31 -7.41 12.24
CA GLY A 70 8.45 -8.18 11.36
C GLY A 70 7.04 -7.62 11.23
N ARG A 71 6.19 -8.36 10.52
CA ARG A 71 4.79 -8.01 10.32
C ARG A 71 3.90 -8.71 11.34
N LEU A 72 2.95 -7.99 11.92
CA LEU A 72 1.95 -8.55 12.81
C LEU A 72 0.87 -9.31 12.03
N GLN A 73 0.75 -10.61 12.28
CA GLN A 73 -0.43 -11.39 11.92
C GLN A 73 -1.39 -11.43 13.11
N GLY A 74 -2.50 -10.68 13.04
CA GLY A 74 -3.52 -10.70 14.09
C GLY A 74 -4.37 -11.97 14.01
N HIS A 75 -4.97 -12.35 15.13
CA HIS A 75 -5.88 -13.49 15.24
C HIS A 75 -7.25 -13.03 15.76
N PRO A 76 -8.38 -13.64 15.32
CA PRO A 76 -9.73 -13.24 15.77
C PRO A 76 -9.96 -13.29 17.28
N ARG A 77 -9.19 -14.11 17.99
CA ARG A 77 -9.23 -14.20 19.47
C ARG A 77 -8.45 -13.08 20.18
N GLY A 78 -7.89 -12.11 19.46
CA GLY A 78 -7.22 -10.94 20.03
C GLY A 78 -5.72 -11.07 20.30
N TYR A 79 -5.12 -12.23 20.12
CA TYR A 79 -3.65 -12.38 20.09
C TYR A 79 -3.11 -12.21 18.66
N GLY A 80 -1.80 -12.29 18.48
CA GLY A 80 -1.18 -12.33 17.16
C GLY A 80 0.16 -13.06 17.16
N PHE A 81 0.76 -13.10 15.98
CA PHE A 81 2.12 -13.58 15.76
C PHE A 81 2.91 -12.50 15.02
N LEU A 82 4.16 -12.29 15.41
CA LEU A 82 5.10 -11.59 14.55
C LEU A 82 5.67 -12.60 13.57
N ILE A 83 5.48 -12.32 12.28
CA ILE A 83 6.18 -12.99 11.17
C ILE A 83 7.47 -12.21 10.92
N PRO A 84 8.65 -12.77 11.23
CA PRO A 84 9.91 -12.03 11.14
C PRO A 84 10.26 -11.61 9.70
N ASP A 85 10.97 -10.49 9.56
CA ASP A 85 11.52 -10.09 8.26
C ASP A 85 12.63 -11.05 7.80
N ASP A 86 13.34 -11.67 8.75
CA ASP A 86 14.29 -12.75 8.47
C ASP A 86 13.57 -14.10 8.44
N PRO A 87 13.44 -14.77 7.28
CA PRO A 87 12.72 -16.04 7.16
C PRO A 87 13.41 -17.21 7.87
N ALA A 88 14.66 -17.05 8.34
CA ALA A 88 15.34 -18.07 9.14
C ALA A 88 14.88 -18.09 10.61
N LEU A 89 14.11 -17.09 11.05
CA LEU A 89 13.59 -17.01 12.40
C LEU A 89 12.16 -17.55 12.49
N ASP A 90 11.87 -18.30 13.55
CA ASP A 90 10.49 -18.71 13.87
C ASP A 90 9.62 -17.53 14.29
N ASP A 91 8.32 -17.65 14.02
CA ASP A 91 7.29 -16.73 14.47
C ASP A 91 7.30 -16.53 15.99
N VAL A 92 6.96 -15.32 16.43
CA VAL A 92 6.89 -14.96 17.85
C VAL A 92 5.43 -14.77 18.23
N PHE A 93 4.93 -15.55 19.19
CA PHE A 93 3.58 -15.37 19.73
C PHE A 93 3.47 -14.10 20.56
N ILE A 94 2.39 -13.35 20.36
CA ILE A 94 2.10 -12.11 21.09
C ILE A 94 0.70 -12.22 21.69
N GLY A 95 0.62 -12.29 23.02
CA GLY A 95 -0.65 -12.28 23.72
C GLY A 95 -1.39 -10.94 23.55
N ALA A 96 -2.72 -10.96 23.72
CA ALA A 96 -3.56 -9.77 23.54
C ALA A 96 -3.11 -8.56 24.39
N GLY A 97 -2.68 -8.81 25.63
CA GLY A 97 -2.16 -7.77 26.53
C GLY A 97 -0.80 -7.20 26.13
N HIS A 98 -0.09 -7.85 25.20
CA HIS A 98 1.26 -7.50 24.75
C HIS A 98 1.29 -6.89 23.34
N LEU A 99 0.12 -6.70 22.70
CA LEU A 99 0.02 -6.05 21.39
C LEU A 99 0.28 -4.54 21.47
N ASN A 100 0.08 -3.91 22.63
CA ASN A 100 0.34 -2.49 22.86
C ASN A 100 -0.22 -1.55 21.78
N GLY A 101 -1.43 -1.85 21.29
CA GLY A 101 -2.12 -1.04 20.29
C GLY A 101 -1.71 -1.31 18.84
N ALA A 102 -0.88 -2.31 18.57
CA ALA A 102 -0.62 -2.80 17.22
C ALA A 102 -1.85 -3.49 16.62
N MET A 103 -2.03 -3.31 15.32
CA MET A 103 -3.12 -3.91 14.54
C MET A 103 -2.56 -4.86 13.50
N HIS A 104 -3.40 -5.76 13.00
CA HIS A 104 -3.01 -6.71 11.95
C HIS A 104 -2.31 -5.99 10.77
N ASN A 105 -1.25 -6.57 10.23
CA ASN A 105 -0.37 -6.05 9.19
C ASN A 105 0.50 -4.85 9.57
N ASP A 106 0.41 -4.31 10.79
CA ASP A 106 1.39 -3.34 11.27
C ASP A 106 2.79 -3.98 11.22
N ARG A 107 3.78 -3.19 10.80
CA ARG A 107 5.19 -3.57 10.93
C ARG A 107 5.67 -3.12 12.30
N ILE A 108 6.18 -4.06 13.08
CA ILE A 108 6.40 -3.90 14.52
C ILE A 108 7.78 -4.40 14.94
N VAL A 109 8.24 -3.90 16.08
CA VAL A 109 9.40 -4.42 16.81
C VAL A 109 8.90 -5.07 18.07
N VAL A 110 9.29 -6.33 18.27
CA VAL A 110 8.89 -7.14 19.42
C VAL A 110 10.11 -7.48 20.24
N ARG A 111 9.99 -7.34 21.56
CA ARG A 111 10.95 -7.89 22.51
C ARG A 111 10.58 -9.33 22.81
N VAL A 112 11.51 -10.24 22.58
CA VAL A 112 11.29 -11.66 22.82
C VAL A 112 11.49 -11.94 24.30
N MET A 113 10.62 -12.77 24.86
CA MET A 113 10.66 -13.25 26.24
C MET A 113 10.63 -14.78 26.24
N PRO A 114 11.22 -15.45 27.26
CA PRO A 114 11.05 -16.88 27.43
C PRO A 114 9.56 -17.22 27.57
N GLY A 115 9.02 -18.02 26.65
CA GLY A 115 7.63 -18.49 26.72
C GLY A 115 7.52 -19.86 27.39
N ARG A 116 6.27 -20.33 27.53
CA ARG A 116 6.01 -21.69 28.03
C ARG A 116 6.30 -22.75 26.95
N ASN A 117 6.79 -23.92 27.35
CA ASN A 117 7.01 -25.09 26.49
C ASN A 117 7.90 -24.84 25.27
N GLY A 118 8.95 -24.00 25.42
CA GLY A 118 9.91 -23.72 24.34
C GLY A 118 9.41 -22.78 23.25
N ARG A 119 8.17 -22.26 23.34
CA ARG A 119 7.66 -21.25 22.40
C ARG A 119 8.25 -19.88 22.72
N ARG A 120 8.51 -19.09 21.67
CA ARG A 120 8.92 -17.69 21.81
C ARG A 120 7.67 -16.83 22.03
N GLU A 121 7.63 -16.15 23.16
CA GLU A 121 6.63 -15.12 23.43
C GLU A 121 7.25 -13.74 23.24
N GLY A 122 6.42 -12.73 22.99
CA GLY A 122 6.93 -11.38 22.81
C GLY A 122 5.95 -10.29 23.18
N GLU A 123 6.52 -9.11 23.40
CA GLU A 123 5.81 -7.86 23.63
C GLU A 123 6.16 -6.83 22.56
N VAL A 124 5.14 -6.20 21.98
CA VAL A 124 5.32 -5.10 21.02
C VAL A 124 5.91 -3.91 21.77
N VAL A 125 7.14 -3.52 21.41
CA VAL A 125 7.82 -2.36 22.00
C VAL A 125 7.78 -1.13 21.11
N LYS A 126 7.58 -1.31 19.80
CA LYS A 126 7.49 -0.21 18.83
C LYS A 126 6.68 -0.63 17.61
N ILE A 127 5.95 0.32 17.05
CA ILE A 127 5.22 0.15 15.79
C ILE A 127 5.91 1.04 14.76
N LEU A 128 6.51 0.43 13.75
CA LEU A 128 7.30 1.11 12.73
C LEU A 128 6.40 1.68 11.63
N ARG A 129 5.41 0.89 11.19
CA ARG A 129 4.49 1.27 10.12
C ARG A 129 3.08 0.78 10.44
N ARG A 130 2.11 1.69 10.32
CA ARG A 130 0.68 1.37 10.45
C ARG A 130 0.13 0.89 9.13
N ALA A 131 -0.61 -0.22 9.15
CA ALA A 131 -1.25 -0.77 7.96
C ALA A 131 -2.71 -0.30 7.77
N ASN A 132 -3.44 -0.09 8.86
CA ASN A 132 -4.89 0.09 8.82
C ASN A 132 -5.30 1.56 9.01
N GLN A 133 -4.81 2.46 8.15
CA GLN A 133 -5.27 3.87 8.21
C GLN A 133 -6.75 4.00 7.85
N HIS A 134 -7.22 3.14 6.94
CA HIS A 134 -8.60 2.98 6.56
C HIS A 134 -9.05 1.56 6.88
N VAL A 135 -10.25 1.43 7.44
CA VAL A 135 -10.87 0.15 7.78
C VAL A 135 -12.23 0.07 7.12
N VAL A 136 -12.49 -1.05 6.45
CA VAL A 136 -13.80 -1.35 5.87
C VAL A 136 -14.61 -2.17 6.87
N GLY A 137 -15.87 -1.81 7.02
CA GLY A 137 -16.79 -2.51 7.90
C GLY A 137 -18.23 -2.05 7.78
N THR A 138 -19.08 -2.62 8.63
CA THR A 138 -20.50 -2.26 8.69
C THR A 138 -20.75 -1.27 9.82
N PHE A 139 -21.37 -0.13 9.49
CA PHE A 139 -21.70 0.89 10.47
C PHE A 139 -22.92 0.49 11.31
N GLN A 140 -22.81 0.68 12.63
CA GLN A 140 -23.90 0.52 13.57
C GLN A 140 -24.03 1.76 14.46
N ARG A 141 -25.15 2.45 14.34
CA ARG A 141 -25.47 3.61 15.18
C ARG A 141 -26.08 3.16 16.51
N LYS A 142 -25.59 3.72 17.61
CA LYS A 142 -26.21 3.71 18.95
C LYS A 142 -26.71 5.14 19.28
N ARG A 143 -27.31 5.32 20.46
CA ARG A 143 -27.99 6.58 20.84
C ARG A 143 -27.10 7.83 20.69
N ASN A 144 -25.84 7.75 21.15
CA ASN A 144 -24.92 8.91 21.22
C ASN A 144 -23.57 8.69 20.52
N TYR A 145 -23.38 7.54 19.90
CA TYR A 145 -22.14 7.18 19.19
C TYR A 145 -22.48 6.09 18.17
N GLY A 146 -21.55 5.77 17.28
CA GLY A 146 -21.62 4.60 16.43
C GLY A 146 -20.35 3.78 16.53
N PHE A 147 -20.36 2.64 15.87
CA PHE A 147 -19.16 1.87 15.63
C PHE A 147 -19.17 1.28 14.23
N VAL A 148 -17.99 1.00 13.71
CA VAL A 148 -17.81 0.20 12.50
C VAL A 148 -17.30 -1.16 12.94
N VAL A 149 -18.10 -2.19 12.67
CA VAL A 149 -17.71 -3.58 12.85
C VAL A 149 -16.81 -3.95 11.68
N CYS A 150 -15.54 -4.21 11.97
CA CYS A 150 -14.52 -4.48 10.96
C CYS A 150 -14.83 -5.78 10.21
N ASP A 151 -14.68 -5.76 8.89
CA ASP A 151 -14.87 -6.99 8.11
C ASP A 151 -13.67 -7.95 8.20
N ASP A 152 -12.47 -7.42 8.42
CA ASP A 152 -11.31 -8.26 8.72
C ASP A 152 -11.39 -8.69 10.18
N VAL A 153 -11.78 -9.95 10.40
CA VAL A 153 -11.92 -10.55 11.74
C VAL A 153 -10.62 -10.55 12.56
N ARG A 154 -9.45 -10.32 11.94
CA ARG A 154 -8.16 -10.17 12.64
C ARG A 154 -7.98 -8.77 13.24
N LEU A 155 -8.92 -7.86 12.99
CA LEU A 155 -9.12 -6.59 13.68
C LEU A 155 -10.32 -6.74 14.64
N PRO A 156 -10.14 -7.41 15.80
CA PRO A 156 -11.27 -7.80 16.66
C PRO A 156 -11.90 -6.62 17.42
N MET A 157 -11.34 -5.42 17.30
CA MET A 157 -11.89 -4.22 17.93
C MET A 157 -12.73 -3.46 16.91
N ASP A 158 -13.97 -3.16 17.28
CA ASP A 158 -14.80 -2.22 16.52
C ASP A 158 -14.21 -0.81 16.59
N VAL A 159 -14.32 -0.08 15.48
CA VAL A 159 -13.87 1.32 15.41
C VAL A 159 -14.96 2.21 15.96
N PHE A 160 -14.70 2.87 17.09
CA PHE A 160 -15.62 3.84 17.68
C PHE A 160 -15.73 5.08 16.79
N ILE A 161 -16.97 5.45 16.44
CA ILE A 161 -17.26 6.65 15.64
C ILE A 161 -18.02 7.65 16.52
N PRO A 162 -17.42 8.82 16.83
CA PRO A 162 -18.10 9.88 17.56
C PRO A 162 -19.32 10.40 16.83
N ARG A 163 -20.30 10.91 17.58
CA ARG A 163 -21.42 11.67 17.01
C ARG A 163 -20.89 12.85 16.21
N GLY A 164 -21.41 13.02 14.99
CA GLY A 164 -20.96 14.06 14.05
C GLY A 164 -19.97 13.55 13.00
N SER A 165 -19.33 12.39 13.23
CA SER A 165 -18.35 11.81 12.31
C SER A 165 -18.91 10.67 11.45
N TYR A 166 -20.22 10.65 11.22
CA TYR A 166 -20.91 9.55 10.53
C TYR A 166 -20.88 9.68 9.01
N GLY A 167 -20.55 10.85 8.46
CA GLY A 167 -20.47 11.04 7.00
C GLY A 167 -21.76 10.69 6.24
N GLY A 168 -22.92 10.81 6.88
CA GLY A 168 -24.22 10.43 6.31
C GLY A 168 -24.59 8.95 6.38
N ALA A 169 -23.74 8.08 6.95
CA ALA A 169 -24.00 6.66 7.05
C ALA A 169 -25.22 6.32 7.92
N ARG A 170 -25.96 5.29 7.50
CA ARG A 170 -27.06 4.68 8.25
C ARG A 170 -26.61 3.33 8.81
N THR A 171 -27.27 2.89 9.88
CA THR A 171 -27.01 1.55 10.43
C THR A 171 -27.23 0.50 9.35
N GLY A 172 -26.27 -0.40 9.18
CA GLY A 172 -26.28 -1.46 8.16
C GLY A 172 -25.59 -1.07 6.86
N ASP A 173 -25.17 0.18 6.69
CA ASP A 173 -24.34 0.57 5.54
C ASP A 173 -22.91 0.04 5.73
N LYS A 174 -22.32 -0.44 4.64
CA LYS A 174 -20.88 -0.64 4.49
C LYS A 174 -20.20 0.70 4.30
N VAL A 175 -19.10 0.88 5.01
CA VAL A 175 -18.39 2.15 5.09
C VAL A 175 -16.89 1.94 5.11
N VAL A 176 -16.17 2.97 4.68
CA VAL A 176 -14.74 3.13 4.92
C VAL A 176 -14.57 4.14 6.04
N ALA A 177 -13.94 3.71 7.14
CA ALA A 177 -13.60 4.55 8.28
C ALA A 177 -12.10 4.85 8.30
N GLU A 178 -11.74 6.13 8.43
CA GLU A 178 -10.36 6.55 8.70
C GLU A 178 -10.10 6.49 10.21
N ILE A 179 -9.00 5.85 10.61
CA ILE A 179 -8.57 5.80 12.02
C ILE A 179 -7.98 7.15 12.42
N THR A 180 -8.67 7.85 13.32
CA THR A 180 -8.25 9.14 13.88
C THR A 180 -7.60 8.98 15.25
N GLY A 181 -7.84 7.85 15.92
CA GLY A 181 -7.20 7.49 17.18
C GLY A 181 -6.86 6.01 17.19
N TRP A 182 -5.57 5.68 17.24
CA TRP A 182 -5.11 4.29 17.31
C TRP A 182 -5.53 3.61 18.62
N PRO A 183 -5.67 2.27 18.61
CA PRO A 183 -5.91 1.52 19.82
C PRO A 183 -4.80 1.75 20.84
N ALA A 184 -5.17 1.72 22.11
CA ALA A 184 -4.25 1.84 23.24
C ALA A 184 -4.74 0.92 24.37
N PRO A 185 -3.93 0.67 25.42
CA PRO A 185 -4.39 -0.12 26.56
C PRO A 185 -5.74 0.40 27.08
N ARG A 186 -6.75 -0.48 27.11
CA ARG A 186 -8.15 -0.19 27.50
C ARG A 186 -8.89 0.82 26.62
N ARG A 187 -8.41 1.13 25.41
CA ARG A 187 -9.08 2.04 24.47
C ARG A 187 -9.18 1.43 23.08
N ALA A 188 -10.42 1.28 22.60
CA ALA A 188 -10.73 0.90 21.23
C ALA A 188 -10.20 1.96 20.23
N PRO A 189 -9.96 1.58 18.95
CA PRO A 189 -9.69 2.56 17.92
C PRO A 189 -10.86 3.54 17.77
N GLN A 190 -10.54 4.78 17.44
CA GLN A 190 -11.48 5.83 17.10
C GLN A 190 -11.31 6.20 15.63
N GLY A 191 -12.42 6.51 14.96
CA GLY A 191 -12.39 6.92 13.57
C GLY A 191 -13.48 7.90 13.18
N LYS A 192 -13.49 8.23 11.90
CA LYS A 192 -14.55 8.97 11.20
C LYS A 192 -14.87 8.26 9.90
N ILE A 193 -16.13 8.32 9.47
CA ILE A 193 -16.54 7.75 8.18
C ILE A 193 -16.11 8.72 7.09
N VAL A 194 -15.29 8.23 6.15
CA VAL A 194 -14.81 9.00 5.00
C VAL A 194 -15.53 8.62 3.72
N ARG A 195 -16.13 7.42 3.65
CA ARG A 195 -16.93 6.98 2.50
C ARG A 195 -18.05 6.05 2.95
N VAL A 196 -19.24 6.26 2.40
CA VAL A 196 -20.38 5.35 2.51
C VAL A 196 -20.46 4.57 1.21
N LEU A 197 -20.30 3.25 1.27
CA LEU A 197 -20.33 2.38 0.09
C LEU A 197 -21.76 2.02 -0.30
N GLY A 198 -22.64 1.90 0.70
CA GLY A 198 -24.06 1.58 0.53
C GLY A 198 -24.51 0.48 1.49
N PRO A 199 -25.74 -0.05 1.34
CA PRO A 199 -26.25 -1.11 2.20
C PRO A 199 -25.39 -2.38 2.13
N ALA A 200 -25.11 -3.02 3.27
CA ALA A 200 -24.27 -4.22 3.30
C ALA A 200 -24.78 -5.40 2.45
N GLY A 201 -26.10 -5.50 2.24
CA GLY A 201 -26.73 -6.53 1.41
C GLY A 201 -26.94 -6.14 -0.05
N ALA A 202 -26.37 -5.01 -0.51
CA ALA A 202 -26.49 -4.62 -1.91
C ALA A 202 -25.69 -5.58 -2.83
N PRO A 203 -26.12 -5.79 -4.09
CA PRO A 203 -25.35 -6.55 -5.07
C PRO A 203 -23.91 -6.05 -5.19
N HIS A 204 -22.96 -6.97 -5.35
CA HIS A 204 -21.51 -6.72 -5.48
C HIS A 204 -20.83 -6.00 -4.29
N MET A 205 -21.53 -5.79 -3.18
CA MET A 205 -20.98 -5.07 -2.02
C MET A 205 -19.77 -5.77 -1.40
N ASP A 206 -19.74 -7.11 -1.41
CA ASP A 206 -18.60 -7.88 -0.91
C ASP A 206 -17.33 -7.60 -1.73
N THR A 207 -17.47 -7.57 -3.06
CA THR A 207 -16.37 -7.27 -3.99
C THR A 207 -15.88 -5.84 -3.79
N ILE A 208 -16.79 -4.86 -3.72
CA ILE A 208 -16.44 -3.45 -3.46
C ILE A 208 -15.72 -3.32 -2.11
N SER A 209 -16.21 -4.00 -1.06
CA SER A 209 -15.61 -3.97 0.28
C SER A 209 -14.19 -4.54 0.28
N ILE A 210 -13.93 -5.60 -0.49
CA ILE A 210 -12.60 -6.16 -0.69
C ILE A 210 -11.69 -5.14 -1.39
N CYS A 211 -12.17 -4.48 -2.45
CA CYS A 211 -11.38 -3.48 -3.17
C CYS A 211 -10.85 -2.40 -2.23
N TYR A 212 -11.75 -1.79 -1.44
CA TYR A 212 -11.36 -0.78 -0.46
C TYR A 212 -10.44 -1.32 0.65
N ARG A 213 -10.61 -2.57 1.08
CA ARG A 213 -9.73 -3.19 2.07
C ARG A 213 -8.29 -3.31 1.58
N TYR A 214 -8.12 -3.61 0.29
CA TYR A 214 -6.80 -3.70 -0.35
C TYR A 214 -6.32 -2.37 -0.92
N GLY A 215 -7.02 -1.25 -0.66
CA GLY A 215 -6.63 0.08 -1.15
C GLY A 215 -6.85 0.28 -2.65
N LEU A 216 -7.67 -0.56 -3.27
CA LEU A 216 -8.07 -0.46 -4.68
C LEU A 216 -9.31 0.45 -4.77
N ASP A 217 -9.10 1.72 -5.09
CA ASP A 217 -10.19 2.68 -5.26
C ASP A 217 -10.72 2.59 -6.71
N PRO A 218 -11.98 2.15 -6.93
CA PRO A 218 -12.56 2.13 -8.26
C PRO A 218 -12.77 3.54 -8.83
N GLU A 219 -12.90 4.57 -7.97
CA GLU A 219 -13.16 5.94 -8.42
C GLU A 219 -11.88 6.65 -8.86
N PHE A 220 -11.98 7.38 -9.98
CA PHE A 220 -10.90 8.25 -10.43
C PHE A 220 -10.99 9.63 -9.76
N PRO A 221 -9.86 10.26 -9.43
CA PRO A 221 -9.84 11.66 -9.03
C PRO A 221 -10.46 12.57 -10.11
N ARG A 222 -11.21 13.59 -9.69
CA ARG A 222 -11.87 14.55 -10.60
C ARG A 222 -10.91 15.23 -11.58
N GLU A 223 -9.66 15.43 -11.18
CA GLU A 223 -8.63 16.02 -12.04
C GLU A 223 -8.29 15.11 -13.22
N ALA A 224 -8.09 13.81 -12.97
CA ALA A 224 -7.81 12.82 -14.01
C ALA A 224 -9.01 12.67 -14.96
N LEU A 225 -10.25 12.66 -14.43
CA LEU A 225 -11.46 12.62 -15.27
C LEU A 225 -11.57 13.84 -16.18
N ARG A 226 -11.30 15.05 -15.67
CA ARG A 226 -11.33 16.27 -16.49
C ARG A 226 -10.26 16.29 -17.59
N GLU A 227 -9.09 15.72 -17.34
CA GLU A 227 -8.07 15.54 -18.38
C GLU A 227 -8.55 14.54 -19.44
N ALA A 228 -9.13 13.41 -19.02
CA ALA A 228 -9.69 12.42 -19.94
C ALA A 228 -10.81 13.00 -20.82
N GLU A 229 -11.70 13.81 -20.25
CA GLU A 229 -12.79 14.48 -20.98
C GLU A 229 -12.31 15.42 -22.09
N ARG A 230 -11.09 15.97 -21.97
CA ARG A 230 -10.49 16.86 -22.98
C ARG A 230 -9.86 16.11 -24.13
N ILE A 231 -9.61 14.81 -23.99
CA ILE A 231 -9.05 13.98 -25.04
C ILE A 231 -10.15 13.75 -26.09
N PRO A 232 -9.85 13.94 -27.40
CA PRO A 232 -10.77 13.62 -28.48
C PRO A 232 -11.26 12.16 -28.41
N GLU A 233 -12.43 11.88 -28.96
CA GLU A 233 -12.93 10.49 -29.06
C GLU A 233 -12.39 9.77 -30.29
N THR A 234 -11.89 10.51 -31.27
CA THR A 234 -11.39 9.99 -32.53
C THR A 234 -10.07 10.66 -32.90
N VAL A 235 -9.24 9.92 -33.64
CA VAL A 235 -7.95 10.40 -34.15
C VAL A 235 -8.17 11.62 -35.06
N THR A 236 -7.49 12.71 -34.74
CA THR A 236 -7.57 13.98 -35.47
C THR A 236 -6.49 14.07 -36.55
N ALA A 237 -6.64 15.01 -37.49
CA ALA A 237 -5.62 15.25 -38.51
C ALA A 237 -4.27 15.70 -37.91
N ALA A 238 -4.28 16.36 -36.76
CA ALA A 238 -3.06 16.74 -36.05
C ALA A 238 -2.33 15.53 -35.47
N ASP A 239 -3.07 14.51 -35.01
CA ASP A 239 -2.49 13.28 -34.45
C ASP A 239 -1.78 12.45 -35.53
N VAL A 240 -2.27 12.52 -36.78
CA VAL A 240 -1.68 11.82 -37.94
C VAL A 240 -0.41 12.51 -38.45
N ALA A 241 -0.26 13.80 -38.22
CA ALA A 241 0.86 14.58 -38.75
C ALA A 241 2.21 14.02 -38.27
N GLY A 242 3.10 13.68 -39.20
CA GLY A 242 4.42 13.12 -38.90
C GLY A 242 4.43 11.63 -38.54
N ARG A 243 3.28 10.94 -38.58
CA ARG A 243 3.17 9.48 -38.41
C ARG A 243 3.12 8.77 -39.76
N ARG A 244 3.55 7.51 -39.77
CA ARG A 244 3.42 6.64 -40.95
C ARG A 244 1.99 6.11 -41.02
N ASP A 245 1.33 6.30 -42.15
CA ASP A 245 0.03 5.70 -42.44
C ASP A 245 0.20 4.24 -42.88
N LEU A 246 -0.54 3.33 -42.24
CA LEU A 246 -0.55 1.89 -42.51
C LEU A 246 -1.97 1.35 -42.72
N ARG A 247 -2.96 2.23 -42.95
CA ARG A 247 -4.37 1.85 -43.07
C ARG A 247 -4.69 0.93 -44.26
N ASP A 248 -3.80 0.84 -45.24
CA ASP A 248 -3.89 -0.05 -46.39
C ASP A 248 -3.39 -1.48 -46.12
N ARG A 249 -2.87 -1.73 -44.92
CA ARG A 249 -2.30 -3.03 -44.52
C ARG A 249 -3.28 -3.84 -43.70
N THR A 250 -3.17 -5.17 -43.79
CA THR A 250 -3.97 -6.10 -42.99
C THR A 250 -3.29 -6.33 -41.64
N ILE A 251 -3.77 -5.64 -40.61
CA ILE A 251 -3.30 -5.75 -39.24
C ILE A 251 -4.45 -6.29 -38.39
N VAL A 252 -4.19 -7.29 -37.55
CA VAL A 252 -5.21 -7.98 -36.75
C VAL A 252 -4.87 -7.95 -35.26
N THR A 253 -5.89 -7.93 -34.41
CA THR A 253 -5.75 -8.21 -32.97
C THR A 253 -6.27 -9.63 -32.69
N ILE A 254 -5.81 -10.26 -31.60
CA ILE A 254 -6.21 -11.63 -31.24
C ILE A 254 -6.51 -11.66 -29.74
N ASP A 255 -7.78 -11.48 -29.40
CA ASP A 255 -8.22 -11.23 -28.03
C ASP A 255 -9.40 -12.12 -27.62
N GLY A 256 -9.71 -12.13 -26.33
CA GLY A 256 -10.92 -12.78 -25.83
C GLY A 256 -12.19 -12.07 -26.32
N GLU A 257 -13.30 -12.82 -26.44
CA GLU A 257 -14.59 -12.29 -26.93
C GLU A 257 -15.10 -11.08 -26.12
N ASP A 258 -14.79 -11.02 -24.83
CA ASP A 258 -15.21 -9.96 -23.92
C ASP A 258 -14.19 -8.81 -23.76
N ALA A 259 -13.05 -8.85 -24.48
CA ALA A 259 -12.01 -7.82 -24.39
C ALA A 259 -12.50 -6.47 -24.92
N LYS A 260 -12.12 -5.38 -24.25
CA LYS A 260 -12.53 -4.01 -24.61
C LYS A 260 -11.36 -3.04 -24.75
N ASP A 261 -10.19 -3.46 -24.28
CA ASP A 261 -8.92 -2.78 -24.21
C ASP A 261 -7.94 -3.53 -25.11
N LEU A 262 -7.96 -3.21 -26.41
CA LEU A 262 -7.10 -3.84 -27.42
C LEU A 262 -5.77 -3.09 -27.48
N ASP A 263 -4.76 -3.59 -26.77
CA ASP A 263 -3.47 -2.90 -26.61
C ASP A 263 -2.48 -3.19 -27.74
N ASP A 264 -2.61 -4.34 -28.41
CA ASP A 264 -1.69 -4.78 -29.46
C ASP A 264 -2.38 -5.28 -30.73
N ALA A 265 -1.68 -5.10 -31.85
CA ALA A 265 -2.06 -5.62 -33.15
C ALA A 265 -0.83 -6.17 -33.87
N VAL A 266 -1.03 -7.23 -34.65
CA VAL A 266 0.04 -7.96 -35.32
C VAL A 266 -0.18 -8.03 -36.81
N GLU A 267 0.93 -8.07 -37.53
CA GLU A 267 0.95 -8.18 -38.98
C GLU A 267 2.11 -9.07 -39.43
N LEU A 268 1.86 -9.90 -40.45
CA LEU A 268 2.89 -10.74 -41.05
C LEU A 268 2.93 -10.55 -42.56
N GLU A 269 4.10 -10.19 -43.10
CA GLU A 269 4.31 -9.97 -44.53
C GLU A 269 5.51 -10.76 -45.04
N ARG A 270 5.34 -11.46 -46.17
CA ARG A 270 6.44 -12.14 -46.85
C ARG A 270 7.15 -11.16 -47.79
N LEU A 271 8.44 -10.98 -47.59
CA LEU A 271 9.28 -10.08 -48.37
C LEU A 271 9.77 -10.73 -49.67
N PRO A 272 10.17 -9.94 -50.69
CA PRO A 272 10.64 -10.46 -51.99
C PRO A 272 11.85 -11.41 -51.92
N ASN A 273 12.67 -11.28 -50.88
CA ASN A 273 13.84 -12.15 -50.63
C ASN A 273 13.47 -13.48 -49.95
N GLY A 274 12.17 -13.74 -49.72
CA GLY A 274 11.69 -14.95 -49.06
C GLY A 274 11.62 -14.87 -47.54
N ASN A 275 12.14 -13.80 -46.92
CA ASN A 275 12.04 -13.59 -45.47
C ASN A 275 10.64 -13.12 -45.06
N TRP A 276 10.36 -13.16 -43.76
CA TRP A 276 9.13 -12.63 -43.17
C TRP A 276 9.43 -11.36 -42.37
N ARG A 277 8.55 -10.37 -42.48
CA ARG A 277 8.48 -9.22 -41.59
C ARG A 277 7.30 -9.42 -40.63
N LEU A 278 7.58 -9.39 -39.33
CA LEU A 278 6.59 -9.28 -38.27
C LEU A 278 6.45 -7.80 -37.87
N GLY A 279 5.25 -7.26 -37.98
CA GLY A 279 4.86 -5.99 -37.38
C GLY A 279 4.17 -6.24 -36.04
N VAL A 280 4.61 -5.53 -35.00
CA VAL A 280 3.94 -5.48 -33.70
C VAL A 280 3.60 -4.01 -33.44
N HIS A 281 2.31 -3.73 -33.27
CA HIS A 281 1.75 -2.40 -33.15
C HIS A 281 1.12 -2.28 -31.77
N ILE A 282 1.59 -1.34 -30.96
CA ILE A 282 1.11 -1.13 -29.59
C ILE A 282 0.38 0.21 -29.52
N ALA A 283 -0.72 0.25 -28.78
CA ALA A 283 -1.47 1.47 -28.49
C ALA A 283 -0.54 2.57 -27.92
N ASP A 284 -0.59 3.76 -28.52
CA ASP A 284 0.25 4.90 -28.12
C ASP A 284 -0.39 5.69 -26.97
N VAL A 285 -0.57 5.02 -25.83
CA VAL A 285 -1.20 5.62 -24.63
C VAL A 285 -0.41 6.83 -24.12
N GLY A 286 0.92 6.79 -24.24
CA GLY A 286 1.81 7.87 -23.77
C GLY A 286 1.58 9.20 -24.51
N TYR A 287 1.06 9.16 -25.73
CA TYR A 287 0.65 10.36 -26.46
C TYR A 287 -0.53 11.09 -25.78
N TYR A 288 -1.49 10.33 -25.24
CA TYR A 288 -2.69 10.87 -24.58
C TYR A 288 -2.52 11.10 -23.07
N VAL A 289 -1.47 10.55 -22.46
CA VAL A 289 -1.18 10.65 -21.03
C VAL A 289 0.19 11.30 -20.82
N PRO A 290 0.28 12.65 -20.87
CA PRO A 290 1.55 13.35 -20.71
C PRO A 290 2.17 13.11 -19.33
N GLN A 291 3.50 12.99 -19.27
CA GLN A 291 4.23 12.85 -18.02
C GLN A 291 3.93 14.00 -17.06
N GLY A 292 3.65 13.67 -15.80
CA GLY A 292 3.32 14.63 -14.76
C GLY A 292 1.89 15.15 -14.80
N SER A 293 1.04 14.70 -15.73
CA SER A 293 -0.41 15.00 -15.75
C SER A 293 -1.16 14.35 -14.58
N ALA A 294 -2.43 14.73 -14.35
CA ALA A 294 -3.25 14.05 -13.34
C ALA A 294 -3.54 12.59 -13.74
N LEU A 295 -3.71 12.30 -15.03
CA LEU A 295 -3.82 10.94 -15.57
C LEU A 295 -2.55 10.13 -15.30
N ASP A 296 -1.36 10.67 -15.56
CA ASP A 296 -0.08 10.00 -15.33
C ASP A 296 0.13 9.67 -13.85
N ARG A 297 -0.10 10.65 -12.96
CA ARG A 297 0.03 10.43 -11.50
C ARG A 297 -0.94 9.36 -11.00
N GLU A 298 -2.16 9.32 -11.55
CA GLU A 298 -3.16 8.34 -11.17
C GLU A 298 -2.84 6.95 -11.73
N ALA A 299 -2.41 6.85 -12.98
CA ALA A 299 -1.95 5.60 -13.59
C ALA A 299 -0.75 5.03 -12.81
N TYR A 300 0.23 5.88 -12.45
CA TYR A 300 1.38 5.49 -11.62
C TYR A 300 0.94 5.00 -10.24
N ARG A 301 -0.05 5.65 -9.61
CA ARG A 301 -0.59 5.24 -8.31
C ARG A 301 -1.30 3.89 -8.38
N ARG A 302 -2.08 3.64 -9.44
CA ARG A 302 -2.78 2.36 -9.66
C ARG A 302 -1.83 1.25 -10.05
N GLY A 303 -0.83 1.55 -10.87
CA GLY A 303 0.22 0.64 -11.34
C GLY A 303 -0.25 -0.42 -12.35
N THR A 304 -1.48 -0.92 -12.22
CA THR A 304 -2.08 -1.90 -13.12
C THR A 304 -3.62 -1.86 -13.05
N SER A 305 -4.28 -2.38 -14.08
CA SER A 305 -5.71 -2.71 -14.03
C SER A 305 -5.92 -3.97 -13.18
N VAL A 306 -6.92 -3.96 -12.30
CA VAL A 306 -7.27 -5.13 -11.47
C VAL A 306 -8.55 -5.76 -11.99
N TYR A 307 -8.43 -6.99 -12.50
CA TYR A 307 -9.54 -7.78 -13.00
C TYR A 307 -10.12 -8.64 -11.88
N LEU A 308 -11.41 -8.44 -11.58
CA LEU A 308 -12.18 -9.21 -10.61
C LEU A 308 -13.26 -10.01 -11.36
N PRO A 309 -13.86 -11.05 -10.75
CA PRO A 309 -14.85 -11.88 -11.44
C PRO A 309 -16.00 -11.11 -12.11
N ASP A 310 -16.45 -10.00 -11.51
CA ASP A 310 -17.62 -9.26 -11.97
C ASP A 310 -17.31 -7.88 -12.60
N PHE A 311 -16.13 -7.31 -12.36
CA PHE A 311 -15.75 -6.00 -12.91
C PHE A 311 -14.24 -5.75 -12.87
N VAL A 312 -13.81 -4.73 -13.62
CA VAL A 312 -12.42 -4.30 -13.70
C VAL A 312 -12.27 -2.96 -12.99
N ILE A 313 -11.20 -2.79 -12.21
CA ILE A 313 -10.71 -1.49 -11.76
C ILE A 313 -9.63 -1.08 -12.75
N PRO A 314 -9.94 -0.21 -13.73
CA PRO A 314 -8.99 0.07 -14.79
C PRO A 314 -7.90 1.01 -14.29
N MET A 315 -6.70 0.89 -14.88
CA MET A 315 -5.59 1.80 -14.63
C MET A 315 -5.87 3.21 -15.18
N LEU A 316 -6.54 3.28 -16.33
CA LEU A 316 -6.91 4.52 -17.01
C LEU A 316 -8.43 4.66 -17.09
N PRO A 317 -8.97 5.89 -17.21
CA PRO A 317 -10.41 6.06 -17.41
C PRO A 317 -10.88 5.31 -18.66
N PRO A 318 -12.08 4.69 -18.64
CA PRO A 318 -12.61 3.91 -19.77
C PRO A 318 -12.65 4.65 -21.11
N ARG A 319 -12.74 5.98 -21.09
CA ARG A 319 -12.68 6.83 -22.30
C ARG A 319 -11.36 6.70 -23.06
N LEU A 320 -10.26 6.37 -22.37
CA LEU A 320 -8.97 6.09 -22.99
C LEU A 320 -8.87 4.59 -23.28
N SER A 321 -8.99 3.75 -22.25
CA SER A 321 -8.69 2.31 -22.34
C SER A 321 -9.64 1.55 -23.26
N ASN A 322 -10.92 1.91 -23.29
CA ASN A 322 -11.94 1.27 -24.12
C ASN A 322 -12.40 2.20 -25.26
N GLY A 323 -11.67 3.31 -25.44
CA GLY A 323 -12.00 4.37 -26.37
C GLY A 323 -10.83 4.61 -27.30
N ILE A 324 -10.27 5.82 -27.28
CA ILE A 324 -9.29 6.26 -28.30
C ILE A 324 -7.98 5.45 -28.35
N CYS A 325 -7.64 4.71 -27.29
CA CYS A 325 -6.45 3.86 -27.27
C CYS A 325 -6.71 2.41 -27.70
N SER A 326 -7.98 1.99 -27.81
CA SER A 326 -8.36 0.64 -28.26
C SER A 326 -8.76 0.60 -29.73
#